data_AF-A0A534QM07-F1
#
_entry.id   AF-A0A534QM07-F1
#
_cell.length_a   1.000
_cell.length_b   1.000
_cell.length_c   1.000
_cell.angle_alpha   90.00
_cell.angle_beta   90.00
_cell.angle_gamma   90.00
#
_symmetry.space_group_name_H-M   'P 1'
#
loop_
_entity.id
_entity.type
_entity.pdbx_description
1 polymer ?
#
loop_
_entity_poly.entity_id
_entity_poly.type
_entity_poly.pdbx_seq_one_letter_code
_entity_poly.pdbx_strand_id
1 'polypeptide(L)'
;LLLDVDGYVSEASGENVFIVAGGVAKTTPLPTVLGGITRDAVLRLLDELGIPCREERFTRDEVYLADEAFFTGTAAEVTPIRELDDRRVGDGKPGPTTRRLQELFFAIVRGRDDRRGSWLAYV
;
A
#
# COMPACT_ATOMS: atom_id res chain seq x y z
N LEU A 1 -4.40 9.72 8.95
CA LEU A 1 -3.36 8.70 9.22
C LEU A 1 -3.19 8.61 10.73
N LEU A 2 -3.30 7.42 11.32
CA LEU A 2 -3.11 7.23 12.76
C LEU A 2 -1.67 6.84 13.06
N LEU A 3 -1.21 7.22 14.25
CA LEU A 3 0.08 6.80 14.80
C LEU A 3 -0.16 5.78 15.92
N ASP A 4 0.83 4.94 16.18
CA ASP A 4 0.86 4.11 17.37
C ASP A 4 1.25 4.91 18.63
N VAL A 5 1.29 4.24 19.77
CA VAL A 5 1.62 4.86 21.06
C VAL A 5 3.07 5.36 21.17
N ASP A 6 3.94 4.87 20.29
CA ASP A 6 5.35 5.27 20.21
C ASP A 6 5.58 6.39 19.17
N GLY A 7 4.53 6.81 18.46
CA GLY A 7 4.57 7.87 17.45
C GLY A 7 4.98 7.42 16.05
N TYR A 8 5.05 6.11 15.78
CA TYR A 8 5.26 5.57 14.43
C TYR A 8 3.94 5.48 13.67
N VAL A 9 4.03 5.45 12.34
CA VAL A 9 2.85 5.27 11.49
C VAL A 9 2.24 3.89 11.74
N SER A 10 0.95 3.87 12.07
CA SER A 10 0.18 2.64 12.23
C SER A 10 -0.60 2.35 10.95
N GLU A 11 -1.86 2.75 10.89
CA GLU A 11 -2.73 2.60 9.72
C GLU A 11 -3.69 3.80 9.58
N ALA A 12 -4.55 3.81 8.58
CA ALA A 12 -5.66 4.77 8.49
C ALA A 12 -6.91 4.23 9.20
N SER A 13 -8.03 4.93 9.12
CA SER A 13 -9.25 4.57 9.84
C SER A 13 -9.80 3.18 9.47
N GLY A 14 -9.52 2.70 8.25
CA GLY A 14 -9.93 1.36 7.79
C GLY A 14 -9.02 0.77 6.72
N GLU A 15 -7.78 1.26 6.61
CA GLU A 15 -6.87 0.93 5.52
C GLU A 15 -5.44 0.76 6.05
N ASN A 16 -4.74 -0.27 5.59
CA ASN A 16 -3.30 -0.35 5.79
C ASN A 16 -2.58 0.65 4.88
N VAL A 17 -1.41 1.12 5.29
CA VAL A 17 -0.63 2.13 4.57
C VAL A 17 0.70 1.58 4.07
N PHE A 18 1.10 2.05 2.90
CA PHE A 18 2.40 1.77 2.29
C PHE A 18 3.04 3.08 1.85
N ILE A 19 4.37 3.13 1.92
CA ILE A 19 5.19 4.15 1.27
C ILE A 19 6.20 3.49 0.34
N VAL A 20 6.66 4.21 -0.68
CA VAL A 20 7.75 3.82 -1.58
C VAL A 20 8.82 4.89 -1.49
N ALA A 21 10.05 4.49 -1.19
CA ALA A 21 11.20 5.39 -1.13
C ALA A 21 12.43 4.69 -1.72
N GLY A 22 13.06 5.31 -2.72
CA GLY A 22 14.24 4.75 -3.39
C GLY A 22 13.97 3.39 -4.06
N GLY A 23 12.74 3.18 -4.56
CA GLY A 23 12.32 1.92 -5.17
C GLY A 23 12.04 0.77 -4.19
N VAL A 24 12.04 1.03 -2.88
CA VAL A 24 11.70 0.06 -1.84
C VAL A 24 10.36 0.45 -1.21
N ALA A 25 9.41 -0.49 -1.18
CA ALA A 25 8.16 -0.32 -0.46
C ALA A 25 8.35 -0.58 1.04
N LYS A 26 7.62 0.13 1.88
CA LYS A 26 7.55 -0.12 3.33
C LYS A 26 6.09 -0.15 3.78
N THR A 27 5.80 -1.00 4.77
CA THR A 27 4.51 -1.02 5.48
C THR A 27 4.72 -1.37 6.94
N THR A 28 3.80 -0.96 7.81
CA THR A 28 3.91 -1.21 9.25
C THR A 28 3.79 -2.72 9.52
N PRO A 29 4.67 -3.29 10.37
CA PRO A 29 4.61 -4.70 10.71
C PRO A 29 3.40 -5.04 11.59
N LEU A 30 2.97 -6.29 11.54
CA LEU A 30 2.01 -6.85 12.51
C LEU A 30 2.65 -6.97 13.91
N PRO A 31 1.87 -6.97 15.00
CA PRO A 31 0.40 -7.03 15.07
C PRO A 31 -0.30 -5.70 15.37
N THR A 32 0.41 -4.56 15.28
CA THR A 32 -0.13 -3.26 15.69
C THR A 32 -1.14 -2.65 14.71
N VAL A 33 -1.26 -3.24 13.52
CA VAL A 33 -2.22 -2.91 12.47
C VAL A 33 -3.05 -4.14 12.13
N LEU A 34 -4.20 -3.95 11.49
CA LEU A 34 -4.99 -5.08 11.00
C LEU A 34 -4.22 -5.89 9.95
N GLY A 35 -4.25 -7.22 10.06
CA GLY A 35 -3.77 -8.14 9.02
C GLY A 35 -4.68 -8.16 7.79
N GLY A 36 -4.77 -7.04 7.08
CA GLY A 36 -5.69 -6.84 5.97
C GLY A 36 -5.45 -7.80 4.80
N ILE A 37 -6.52 -8.31 4.21
CA ILE A 37 -6.45 -9.21 3.04
C ILE A 37 -5.92 -8.46 1.81
N THR A 38 -6.34 -7.20 1.60
CA THR A 38 -5.79 -6.36 0.51
C THR A 38 -4.30 -6.06 0.72
N ARG A 39 -3.85 -5.88 1.96
CA ARG A 39 -2.43 -5.76 2.31
C ARG A 39 -1.65 -7.02 1.95
N ASP A 40 -2.12 -8.21 2.34
CA ASP A 40 -1.50 -9.49 1.98
C ASP A 40 -1.44 -9.67 0.45
N ALA A 41 -2.52 -9.34 -0.26
CA ALA A 41 -2.54 -9.35 -1.72
C ALA A 41 -1.46 -8.41 -2.29
N VAL A 42 -1.39 -7.16 -1.83
CA VAL A 42 -0.40 -6.18 -2.29
C VAL A 42 1.04 -6.61 -2.00
N LEU A 43 1.33 -7.20 -0.84
CA LEU A 43 2.66 -7.73 -0.52
C LEU A 43 3.10 -8.79 -1.54
N ARG A 44 2.19 -9.70 -1.92
CA ARG A 44 2.45 -10.72 -2.96
C ARG A 44 2.63 -10.11 -4.34
N LEU A 45 1.85 -9.09 -4.69
CA LEU A 45 1.98 -8.40 -5.96
C LEU A 45 3.27 -7.58 -6.05
N LEU A 46 3.72 -6.95 -4.96
CA LEU A 46 5.01 -6.26 -4.91
C LEU A 46 6.17 -7.22 -5.22
N ASP A 47 6.15 -8.42 -4.62
CA ASP A 47 7.13 -9.48 -4.90
C ASP A 47 7.12 -9.92 -6.38
N GLU A 48 5.94 -10.17 -6.96
CA GLU A 48 5.79 -10.50 -8.39
C GLU A 48 6.30 -9.40 -9.32
N LEU A 49 6.15 -8.14 -8.93
CA LEU A 49 6.62 -6.99 -9.70
C LEU A 49 8.13 -6.74 -9.54
N GLY A 50 8.81 -7.51 -8.68
CA GLY A 50 10.23 -7.38 -8.37
C GLY A 50 10.53 -6.13 -7.52
N ILE A 51 9.56 -5.66 -6.74
CA ILE A 51 9.65 -4.46 -5.92
C ILE A 51 9.84 -4.90 -4.46
N PRO A 52 11.02 -4.69 -3.86
CA PRO A 52 11.27 -5.13 -2.50
C PRO A 52 10.35 -4.39 -1.53
N CYS A 53 9.70 -5.14 -0.64
CA CYS A 53 8.88 -4.59 0.44
C CYS A 53 9.45 -4.95 1.81
N ARG A 54 9.54 -3.97 2.70
CA ARG A 54 9.98 -4.16 4.09
C ARG A 54 8.83 -3.89 5.04
N GLU A 55 8.55 -4.87 5.89
CA GLU A 55 7.67 -4.68 7.05
C GLU A 55 8.48 -4.07 8.19
N GLU A 56 8.57 -2.74 8.23
CA GLU A 56 9.36 -1.98 9.20
C GLU A 56 8.58 -0.77 9.72
N ARG A 57 8.85 -0.35 10.95
CA ARG A 57 8.25 0.88 11.49
C ARG A 57 8.87 2.09 10.80
N PHE A 58 8.03 3.04 10.40
CA PHE A 58 8.45 4.30 9.81
C PHE A 58 7.69 5.47 10.43
N THR A 59 8.32 6.64 10.39
CA THR A 59 7.77 7.87 10.98
C THR A 59 6.91 8.62 9.97
N ARG A 60 6.08 9.56 10.45
CA ARG A 60 5.32 10.47 9.56
C ARG A 60 6.24 11.26 8.63
N ASP A 61 7.44 11.59 9.09
CA ASP A 61 8.39 12.39 8.32
C ASP A 61 8.96 11.58 7.14
N GLU A 62 9.10 10.26 7.29
CA GLU A 62 9.40 9.37 6.17
C GLU A 62 8.29 9.35 5.12
N VAL A 63 7.01 9.53 5.52
CA VAL A 63 5.91 9.64 4.56
C VAL A 63 6.00 10.95 3.77
N TYR A 64 6.38 12.06 4.42
CA TYR A 64 6.57 13.34 3.74
C TYR A 64 7.70 13.29 2.69
N LEU A 65 8.71 12.48 2.96
CA LEU A 65 9.90 12.33 2.11
C LEU A 65 9.80 11.16 1.12
N ALA A 66 8.71 10.38 1.16
CA ALA A 66 8.52 9.25 0.27
C ALA A 66 8.28 9.70 -1.18
N ASP A 67 8.71 8.86 -2.13
CA ASP A 67 8.45 9.05 -3.56
C ASP A 67 6.97 8.80 -3.86
N GLU A 68 6.36 7.81 -3.21
CA GLU A 68 4.95 7.46 -3.33
C GLU A 68 4.38 7.02 -1.97
N ALA A 69 3.08 7.19 -1.77
CA ALA A 69 2.36 6.60 -0.65
C ALA A 69 0.98 6.16 -1.11
N PHE A 70 0.43 5.09 -0.52
CA PHE A 70 -0.89 4.60 -0.85
C PHE A 70 -1.54 3.81 0.30
N PHE A 71 -2.87 3.80 0.29
CA PHE A 71 -3.69 2.98 1.16
C PHE A 71 -4.09 1.67 0.48
N THR A 72 -4.33 0.66 1.31
CA THR A 72 -4.90 -0.63 0.89
C THR A 72 -6.06 -1.02 1.79
N GLY A 73 -7.17 -1.46 1.20
CA GLY A 73 -8.33 -1.93 1.94
C GLY A 73 -9.34 -2.59 1.00
N THR A 74 -10.32 -3.33 1.52
CA THR A 74 -11.34 -3.93 0.65
C THR A 74 -12.21 -2.84 -0.01
N ALA A 75 -12.59 -1.82 0.76
CA ALA A 75 -13.36 -0.69 0.24
C ALA A 75 -12.48 0.33 -0.51
N ALA A 76 -11.26 0.57 -0.02
CA ALA A 76 -10.32 1.54 -0.60
C ALA A 76 -9.51 0.97 -1.78
N GLU A 77 -9.52 -0.34 -1.99
CA GLU A 77 -8.72 -1.04 -3.00
C GLU A 77 -7.23 -0.67 -2.86
N VAL A 78 -6.59 -0.17 -3.93
CA VAL A 78 -5.26 0.46 -3.88
C VAL A 78 -5.44 1.94 -4.17
N THR A 79 -5.38 2.80 -3.15
CA THR A 79 -5.69 4.24 -3.26
C THR A 79 -4.43 5.10 -3.06
N PRO A 80 -3.97 5.85 -4.07
CA PRO A 80 -2.81 6.74 -3.95
C PRO A 80 -3.03 7.87 -2.94
N ILE A 81 -1.99 8.20 -2.18
CA ILE A 81 -1.92 9.35 -1.27
C ILE A 81 -1.04 10.40 -1.93
N ARG A 82 -1.62 11.53 -2.34
CA ARG A 82 -0.89 12.65 -2.96
C ARG A 82 -0.30 13.64 -1.96
N GLU A 83 -0.82 13.65 -0.74
CA GLU A 83 -0.56 14.70 0.25
C GLU A 83 -0.88 14.17 1.64
N LEU A 84 -0.03 14.51 2.62
CA LEU A 84 -0.23 14.25 4.04
C LEU A 84 0.14 15.52 4.82
N ASP A 85 -0.73 15.98 5.71
CA ASP A 85 -0.49 17.16 6.57
C ASP A 85 0.03 18.39 5.78
N ASP A 86 -0.69 18.75 4.71
CA ASP A 86 -0.39 19.85 3.77
C ASP A 86 0.97 19.73 3.07
N ARG A 87 1.57 18.54 3.04
CA ARG A 87 2.83 18.24 2.36
C ARG A 87 2.58 17.24 1.25
N ARG A 88 2.95 17.61 0.03
CA ARG A 88 2.87 16.70 -1.12
C ARG A 88 3.81 15.52 -0.90
N VAL A 89 3.33 14.33 -1.21
CA VAL A 89 4.15 13.12 -1.31
C VAL A 89 4.66 13.02 -2.75
N GLY A 90 5.96 12.86 -2.94
CA GLY A 90 6.59 12.91 -4.26
C GLY A 90 6.21 14.17 -5.05
N ASP A 91 5.66 13.97 -6.25
CA ASP A 91 5.20 15.05 -7.14
C ASP A 91 3.71 15.43 -6.93
N GLY A 92 3.05 14.87 -5.92
CA GLY A 92 1.63 15.08 -5.63
C GLY A 92 0.69 14.36 -6.58
N LYS A 93 1.15 13.33 -7.29
CA LYS A 93 0.34 12.48 -8.18
C LYS A 93 0.56 10.99 -7.84
N PRO A 94 -0.34 10.10 -8.29
CA PRO A 94 -0.09 8.67 -8.22
C PRO A 94 1.19 8.30 -8.99
N GLY A 95 2.19 7.80 -8.28
CA GLY A 95 3.46 7.39 -8.85
C GLY A 95 3.39 6.07 -9.62
N PRO A 96 4.50 5.70 -10.30
CA PRO A 96 4.54 4.55 -11.20
C PRO A 96 4.33 3.21 -10.48
N THR A 97 4.87 3.03 -9.26
CA THR A 97 4.71 1.80 -8.48
C THR A 97 3.26 1.59 -8.10
N THR A 98 2.64 2.63 -7.55
CA THR A 98 1.25 2.63 -7.10
C THR A 98 0.31 2.40 -8.27
N ARG A 99 0.53 3.04 -9.42
CA ARG A 99 -0.27 2.82 -10.63
C ARG A 99 -0.17 1.38 -11.14
N ARG A 100 1.05 0.84 -11.23
CA ARG A 100 1.26 -0.52 -11.70
C ARG A 100 0.61 -1.55 -10.78
N LEU A 101 0.71 -1.35 -9.46
CA LEU A 101 0.01 -2.16 -8.47
C LEU A 101 -1.52 -2.06 -8.63
N GLN A 102 -2.04 -0.84 -8.76
CA GLN A 102 -3.46 -0.59 -8.92
C GLN A 102 -4.02 -1.27 -10.18
N GLU A 103 -3.35 -1.12 -11.32
CA GLU A 103 -3.72 -1.77 -12.58
C GLU A 103 -3.75 -3.29 -12.46
N LEU A 104 -2.70 -3.88 -11.88
CA LEU A 104 -2.60 -5.34 -11.69
C LEU A 104 -3.67 -5.85 -10.72
N PHE A 105 -3.86 -5.18 -9.59
CA PHE A 105 -4.90 -5.51 -8.61
C PHE A 105 -6.29 -5.49 -9.27
N PHE A 106 -6.61 -4.44 -10.03
CA PHE A 106 -7.87 -4.35 -10.75
C PHE A 106 -8.06 -5.41 -11.83
N ALA A 107 -6.98 -5.79 -12.52
CA ALA A 107 -7.03 -6.88 -13.49
C ALA A 107 -7.41 -8.21 -12.80
N ILE A 108 -6.79 -8.51 -11.65
CA ILE A 108 -7.05 -9.73 -10.89
C ILE A 108 -8.48 -9.74 -10.34
N VAL A 109 -8.90 -8.72 -9.59
CA VAL A 109 -10.23 -8.72 -8.93
C VAL A 109 -11.39 -8.67 -9.92
N ARG A 110 -11.14 -8.26 -11.17
CA ARG A 110 -12.12 -8.29 -12.27
C ARG A 110 -12.01 -9.53 -13.16
N GLY A 111 -11.17 -10.52 -12.80
CA GLY A 111 -11.00 -11.75 -13.57
C GLY A 111 -10.40 -11.55 -14.97
N ARG A 112 -9.59 -10.50 -15.16
CA ARG A 112 -8.85 -10.23 -16.41
C ARG A 112 -7.43 -10.78 -16.38
N ASP A 113 -7.01 -11.31 -15.24
CA ASP A 113 -5.73 -11.96 -15.03
C ASP A 113 -5.93 -13.32 -14.36
N ASP A 114 -5.68 -14.38 -15.13
CA ASP A 114 -5.95 -15.76 -14.71
C ASP A 114 -4.88 -16.31 -13.76
N ARG A 115 -3.74 -15.63 -13.59
CA ARG A 115 -2.63 -16.11 -12.73
C ARG A 115 -3.04 -16.23 -11.27
N ARG A 116 -4.09 -15.52 -10.85
CA ARG A 116 -4.66 -15.55 -9.50
C ARG A 116 -6.12 -16.04 -9.49
N GLY A 117 -6.49 -16.95 -10.39
CA GLY A 117 -7.84 -17.53 -10.42
C GLY A 117 -8.29 -18.14 -9.08
N SER A 118 -7.37 -18.61 -8.24
CA SER A 118 -7.67 -19.12 -6.89
C SER A 118 -8.13 -18.05 -5.88
N TRP A 119 -8.00 -16.76 -6.19
CA TRP A 119 -8.50 -15.66 -5.35
C TRP A 119 -9.96 -15.31 -5.65
N LEU A 120 -10.53 -15.83 -6.75
CA LEU A 120 -11.87 -15.52 -7.19
C LEU A 120 -12.80 -16.70 -6.94
N ALA A 121 -13.93 -16.43 -6.30
CA ALA A 121 -15.05 -17.36 -6.22
C ALA A 121 -16.17 -16.83 -7.13
N TYR A 122 -16.51 -17.60 -8.17
CA TYR A 122 -17.60 -17.26 -9.08
C TYR A 122 -18.93 -17.67 -8.45
N VAL A 123 -19.86 -16.72 -8.38
CA VAL A 123 -21.20 -16.89 -7.79
C VAL A 123 -22.26 -17.12 -8.86
#